data_AF-A0A562TLK5-F1
#
_entry.id   AF-A0A562TLK5-F1
#
_cell.length_a   1.000
_cell.length_b   1.000
_cell.length_c   1.000
_cell.angle_alpha   90.00
_cell.angle_beta   90.00
_cell.angle_gamma   90.00
#
_symmetry.space_group_name_H-M   'P 1'
#
loop_
_entity.id
_entity.type
_entity.pdbx_description
1 polymer ?
#
loop_
_entity_poly.entity_id
_entity_poly.type
_entity_poly.pdbx_seq_one_letter_code
_entity_poly.pdbx_strand_id
1 'polypeptide(L)'
;MKQIKQLLYLTLLTILTLGSITVHAQTGSAGLQSIPQNLSNVNVNDLTDAQIRQMLQQASSSGISDNQLLQQAANRGLPDDQIQLLQKRIADVRSKDGTTSGSTGVDTSFRTSRRLNYVADSDSVSKENPERYKSNKPKIFGADLFSNKNLKFEPNLKIATPINYILGPDDQVYINVYGKSVANWKLEVSPDGNINIPGVGIVHVAGKTIEQAGLTIKSKLSTNNYAIGRGTSVEISLGNIRSIKVIIAGQVTRPGSYTLPSLATVFNA
;
A
#
# COMPACT_ATOMS: atom_id res chain seq x y z
N MET A 1 -20.39 -11.05 76.00
CA MET A 1 -19.17 -11.12 75.15
C MET A 1 -17.99 -11.79 75.87
N LYS A 2 -18.13 -13.06 76.29
CA LYS A 2 -17.02 -13.85 76.90
C LYS A 2 -17.03 -15.35 76.53
N GLN A 3 -17.93 -15.79 75.65
CA GLN A 3 -18.16 -17.21 75.31
C GLN A 3 -17.60 -17.63 73.93
N ILE A 4 -17.03 -16.71 73.13
CA ILE A 4 -16.57 -17.02 71.76
C ILE A 4 -15.04 -17.18 71.66
N LYS A 5 -14.27 -16.69 72.64
CA LYS A 5 -12.81 -16.85 72.66
C LYS A 5 -12.34 -18.21 73.22
N GLN A 6 -13.25 -19.06 73.70
CA GLN A 6 -12.93 -20.38 74.28
C GLN A 6 -13.02 -21.54 73.26
N LEU A 7 -13.51 -21.28 72.05
CA LEU A 7 -13.60 -22.28 70.96
C LEU A 7 -12.34 -22.32 70.08
N LEU A 8 -11.33 -21.50 70.36
CA LEU A 8 -10.17 -21.27 69.50
C LEU A 8 -8.87 -21.93 70.03
N TYR A 9 -8.93 -22.84 71.01
CA TYR A 9 -7.68 -23.39 71.58
C TYR A 9 -7.69 -24.87 71.99
N LEU A 10 -8.73 -25.66 71.71
CA LEU A 10 -8.81 -27.04 72.22
C LEU A 10 -9.05 -28.17 71.19
N THR A 11 -8.77 -27.91 69.90
CA THR A 11 -8.61 -29.00 68.89
C THR A 11 -7.43 -28.72 67.93
N LEU A 12 -6.43 -27.98 68.42
CA LEU A 12 -5.05 -28.34 68.13
C LEU A 12 -4.85 -29.77 68.67
N LEU A 13 -4.05 -30.57 67.95
CA LEU A 13 -3.43 -31.82 68.38
C LEU A 13 -4.20 -33.11 68.01
N THR A 14 -3.50 -33.95 67.22
CA THR A 14 -3.54 -35.43 67.23
C THR A 14 -4.82 -36.10 66.69
N ILE A 15 -4.83 -36.74 65.52
CA ILE A 15 -4.28 -38.07 65.14
C ILE A 15 -5.11 -38.45 63.90
N LEU A 16 -4.64 -38.89 62.73
CA LEU A 16 -3.86 -40.08 62.35
C LEU A 16 -3.68 -39.92 60.81
N THR A 17 -2.48 -39.81 60.25
CA THR A 17 -1.80 -40.91 59.52
C THR A 17 -2.77 -41.95 58.94
N LEU A 18 -2.73 -42.27 57.65
CA LEU A 18 -1.83 -43.30 57.12
C LEU A 18 -1.89 -43.26 55.59
N GLY A 19 -0.76 -43.58 54.97
CA GLY A 19 -0.78 -44.39 53.75
C GLY A 19 -0.37 -43.69 52.46
N SER A 20 0.90 -43.33 52.36
CA SER A 20 1.59 -43.40 51.08
C SER A 20 1.63 -44.87 50.64
N ILE A 21 1.00 -45.21 49.53
CA ILE A 21 1.40 -46.35 48.70
C ILE A 21 1.52 -45.82 47.27
N THR A 22 2.77 -45.70 46.83
CA THR A 22 3.14 -45.62 45.42
C THR A 22 3.06 -47.00 44.79
N VAL A 23 2.30 -47.15 43.71
CA VAL A 23 2.54 -48.17 42.67
C VAL A 23 2.43 -47.51 41.31
N HIS A 24 3.48 -47.69 40.52
CA HIS A 24 3.60 -47.29 39.12
C HIS A 24 2.92 -48.34 38.22
N ALA A 25 2.14 -47.91 37.22
CA ALA A 25 2.13 -48.50 35.88
C ALA A 25 1.31 -47.63 34.91
N GLN A 26 1.93 -47.36 33.76
CA GLN A 26 1.42 -46.58 32.63
C GLN A 26 0.21 -47.25 31.97
N THR A 27 -0.85 -46.49 31.72
CA THR A 27 -1.62 -46.54 30.45
C THR A 27 -2.24 -45.16 30.21
N GLY A 28 -2.04 -44.63 29.01
CA GLY A 28 -2.41 -43.25 28.66
C GLY A 28 -3.91 -43.00 28.72
N SER A 29 -4.30 -42.11 29.63
CA SER A 29 -5.56 -41.36 29.57
C SER A 29 -5.18 -39.90 29.80
N ALA A 30 -5.29 -39.09 28.75
CA ALA A 30 -5.02 -37.66 28.82
C ALA A 30 -5.95 -37.03 29.87
N GLY A 31 -5.35 -36.45 30.92
CA GLY A 31 -6.05 -36.02 32.12
C GLY A 31 -7.09 -34.93 31.85
N LEU A 32 -8.26 -35.09 32.49
CA LEU A 32 -9.12 -33.97 32.83
C LEU A 32 -8.36 -33.05 33.79
N GLN A 33 -7.86 -31.92 33.28
CA GLN A 33 -7.52 -30.77 34.12
C GLN A 33 -8.75 -29.87 34.23
N SER A 34 -9.17 -29.64 35.46
CA SER A 34 -10.20 -28.68 35.82
C SER A 34 -9.77 -27.26 35.46
N ILE A 35 -10.69 -26.49 34.90
CA ILE A 35 -10.48 -25.08 34.53
C ILE A 35 -10.26 -24.27 35.82
N PRO A 36 -9.15 -23.50 35.94
CA PRO A 36 -8.91 -22.66 37.10
C PRO A 36 -10.04 -21.64 37.31
N GLN A 37 -10.47 -21.48 38.57
CA GLN A 37 -11.62 -20.64 38.93
C GLN A 37 -11.40 -19.14 38.70
N ASN A 38 -10.15 -18.69 38.60
CA ASN A 38 -9.78 -17.29 38.42
C ASN A 38 -8.97 -17.14 37.12
N LEU A 39 -9.46 -16.32 36.18
CA LEU A 39 -8.86 -16.15 34.84
C LEU A 39 -8.08 -14.84 34.69
N SER A 40 -7.95 -14.07 35.78
CA SER A 40 -7.36 -12.73 35.79
C SER A 40 -5.89 -12.66 35.33
N ASN A 41 -5.16 -13.77 35.40
CA ASN A 41 -3.74 -13.86 35.01
C ASN A 41 -3.49 -14.83 33.84
N VAL A 42 -4.55 -15.26 33.13
CA VAL A 42 -4.41 -16.21 32.02
C VAL A 42 -4.09 -15.47 30.72
N ASN A 43 -2.95 -15.80 30.11
CA ASN A 43 -2.61 -15.33 28.78
C ASN A 43 -3.15 -16.33 27.75
N VAL A 44 -3.95 -15.84 26.81
CA VAL A 44 -4.63 -16.67 25.81
C VAL A 44 -3.65 -17.29 24.81
N ASN A 45 -2.44 -16.73 24.67
CA ASN A 45 -1.37 -17.33 23.87
C ASN A 45 -0.83 -18.63 24.45
N ASP A 46 -0.98 -18.85 25.76
CA ASP A 46 -0.51 -20.07 26.43
C ASP A 46 -1.52 -21.23 26.30
N LEU A 47 -2.73 -20.96 25.80
CA LEU A 47 -3.76 -21.96 25.58
C LEU A 47 -3.53 -22.69 24.25
N THR A 48 -3.40 -24.02 24.31
CA THR A 48 -3.27 -24.88 23.12
C THR A 48 -4.59 -25.01 22.35
N ASP A 49 -4.52 -25.28 21.04
CA ASP A 49 -5.72 -25.52 20.21
C ASP A 49 -6.59 -26.65 20.78
N ALA A 50 -5.98 -27.66 21.39
CA ALA A 50 -6.68 -28.76 22.05
C ALA A 50 -7.46 -28.32 23.31
N GLN A 51 -6.88 -27.45 24.14
CA GLN A 51 -7.55 -26.89 25.31
C GLN A 51 -8.71 -25.98 24.92
N ILE A 52 -8.56 -25.20 23.84
CA ILE A 52 -9.63 -24.36 23.29
C ILE A 52 -10.78 -25.24 22.78
N ARG A 53 -10.47 -26.34 22.07
CA ARG A 53 -11.49 -27.32 21.64
C ARG A 53 -12.24 -27.92 22.83
N GLN A 54 -11.52 -28.34 23.86
CA GLN A 54 -12.12 -28.92 25.06
C GLN A 54 -13.04 -27.92 25.78
N MET A 55 -12.63 -26.66 25.85
CA MET A 55 -13.46 -25.58 26.40
C MET A 55 -14.72 -25.34 25.56
N LEU A 56 -14.59 -25.31 24.23
CA LEU A 56 -15.74 -25.15 23.33
C LEU A 56 -16.70 -26.35 23.41
N GLN A 57 -16.17 -27.57 23.53
CA GLN A 57 -16.95 -28.78 23.69
C GLN A 57 -17.73 -28.76 25.00
N GLN A 58 -17.10 -28.33 26.10
CA GLN A 58 -17.74 -28.18 27.41
C GLN A 58 -18.80 -27.06 27.42
N ALA A 59 -18.53 -25.93 26.77
CA ALA A 59 -19.48 -24.83 26.64
C ALA A 59 -20.70 -25.27 25.81
N SER A 60 -20.47 -25.94 24.69
CA SER A 60 -21.52 -26.47 23.81
C SER A 60 -22.39 -27.51 24.52
N SER A 61 -21.78 -28.42 25.29
CA SER A 61 -22.53 -29.42 26.09
C SER A 61 -23.32 -28.79 27.24
N SER A 62 -22.92 -27.61 27.70
CA SER A 62 -23.61 -26.83 28.73
C SER A 62 -24.67 -25.89 28.15
N GLY A 63 -24.91 -25.90 26.83
CA GLY A 63 -25.84 -25.01 26.14
C GLY A 63 -25.41 -23.54 26.12
N ILE A 64 -24.13 -23.25 26.43
CA ILE A 64 -23.57 -21.90 26.47
C ILE A 64 -23.09 -21.55 25.07
N SER A 65 -23.62 -20.47 24.50
CA SER A 65 -23.15 -19.96 23.20
C SER A 65 -21.76 -19.32 23.30
N ASP A 66 -21.01 -19.29 22.21
CA ASP A 66 -19.65 -18.71 22.17
C ASP A 66 -19.61 -17.26 22.70
N ASN A 67 -20.63 -16.46 22.38
CA ASN A 67 -20.74 -15.09 22.87
C ASN A 67 -20.99 -15.03 24.38
N GLN A 68 -21.80 -15.95 24.93
CA GLN A 68 -22.00 -16.06 26.37
C GLN A 68 -20.75 -16.58 27.08
N LEU A 69 -19.97 -17.45 26.43
CA LEU A 69 -18.67 -17.92 26.94
C LEU A 69 -17.67 -16.76 27.05
N LEU A 70 -17.58 -15.91 26.03
CA LEU A 70 -16.73 -14.71 26.05
C LEU A 70 -17.17 -13.72 27.12
N GLN A 71 -18.48 -13.50 27.29
CA GLN A 71 -19.00 -12.65 28.37
C GLN A 71 -18.71 -13.24 29.76
N GLN A 72 -18.81 -14.55 29.91
CA GLN A 72 -18.46 -15.22 31.16
C GLN A 72 -16.96 -15.13 31.43
N ALA A 73 -16.11 -15.22 30.42
CA ALA A 73 -14.66 -15.02 30.55
C ALA A 73 -14.32 -13.58 30.98
N ALA A 74 -15.00 -12.59 30.40
CA ALA A 74 -14.89 -11.18 30.78
C ALA A 74 -15.26 -10.97 32.25
N ASN A 75 -16.41 -11.51 32.67
CA ASN A 75 -16.88 -11.45 34.05
C ASN A 75 -15.96 -12.19 35.04
N ARG A 76 -15.13 -13.11 34.55
CA ARG A 76 -14.14 -13.86 35.33
C ARG A 76 -12.75 -13.20 35.36
N GLY A 77 -12.65 -11.97 34.87
CA GLY A 77 -11.46 -11.12 34.98
C GLY A 77 -10.50 -11.19 33.79
N LEU A 78 -10.88 -11.81 32.67
CA LEU A 78 -10.06 -11.81 31.46
C LEU A 78 -10.04 -10.39 30.84
N PRO A 79 -8.88 -9.77 30.61
CA PRO A 79 -8.82 -8.41 30.09
C PRO A 79 -9.26 -8.33 28.61
N ASP A 80 -9.72 -7.16 28.17
CA ASP A 80 -10.39 -6.95 26.88
C ASP A 80 -9.53 -7.36 25.67
N ASP A 81 -8.22 -7.17 25.74
CA ASP A 81 -7.25 -7.58 24.71
C ASP A 81 -7.19 -9.10 24.56
N GLN A 82 -7.26 -9.82 25.67
CA GLN A 82 -7.24 -11.28 25.70
C GLN A 82 -8.58 -11.87 25.20
N ILE A 83 -9.70 -11.19 25.43
CA ILE A 83 -11.01 -11.59 24.90
C ILE A 83 -11.01 -11.55 23.37
N GLN A 84 -10.46 -10.48 22.78
CA GLN A 84 -10.36 -10.35 21.31
C GLN A 84 -9.47 -11.44 20.71
N LEU A 85 -8.34 -11.72 21.37
CA LEU A 85 -7.44 -12.79 20.97
C LEU A 85 -8.12 -14.16 21.07
N LEU A 86 -8.89 -14.40 22.13
CA LEU A 86 -9.63 -15.64 22.34
C LEU A 86 -10.71 -15.84 21.27
N GLN A 87 -11.46 -14.79 20.94
CA GLN A 87 -12.46 -14.81 19.87
C GLN A 87 -11.82 -15.22 18.53
N LYS A 88 -10.66 -14.64 18.21
CA LYS A 88 -9.89 -15.00 17.01
C LYS A 88 -9.46 -16.47 17.01
N ARG A 89 -8.89 -16.95 18.12
CA ARG A 89 -8.43 -18.34 18.27
C ARG A 89 -9.58 -19.35 18.14
N ILE A 90 -10.76 -19.03 18.67
CA ILE A 90 -11.97 -19.87 18.56
C ILE A 90 -12.41 -20.02 17.09
N ALA A 91 -12.39 -18.92 16.31
CA ALA A 91 -12.74 -18.96 14.89
C ALA A 91 -11.73 -19.80 14.06
N ASP A 92 -10.44 -19.66 14.35
CA ASP A 92 -9.38 -20.44 13.71
C ASP A 92 -9.50 -21.94 14.02
N VAL A 93 -9.81 -22.31 15.25
CA VAL A 93 -10.00 -23.71 15.66
C VAL A 93 -11.23 -24.34 14.97
N ARG A 94 -12.36 -23.62 14.88
CA ARG A 94 -13.55 -24.14 14.20
C ARG A 94 -13.38 -24.31 12.70
N SER A 95 -12.70 -23.38 12.04
CA SER A 95 -12.44 -23.50 10.60
C SER A 95 -11.56 -24.72 10.27
N LYS A 96 -10.63 -25.08 11.17
CA LYS A 96 -9.83 -26.31 11.06
C LYS A 96 -10.65 -27.59 11.28
N ASP A 97 -11.60 -27.61 12.21
CA ASP A 97 -12.43 -28.80 12.49
C ASP A 97 -13.50 -29.07 11.42
N GLY A 98 -13.94 -28.05 10.68
CA GLY A 98 -14.88 -28.19 9.58
C GLY A 98 -14.36 -28.95 8.34
N THR A 99 -13.09 -29.40 8.34
CA THR A 99 -12.46 -30.09 7.19
C THR A 99 -12.20 -31.58 7.43
N THR A 100 -12.69 -32.17 8.53
CA THR A 100 -12.53 -33.62 8.81
C THR A 100 -13.80 -34.22 9.41
N SER A 101 -14.71 -34.68 8.55
CA SER A 101 -15.80 -35.61 8.91
C SER A 101 -16.36 -36.33 7.68
N GLY A 102 -16.27 -37.67 7.68
CA GLY A 102 -16.80 -38.61 6.68
C GLY A 102 -15.67 -39.44 6.04
N SER A 103 -15.46 -40.73 6.29
CA SER A 103 -16.40 -41.81 6.64
C SER A 103 -15.64 -43.02 7.24
N THR A 104 -16.27 -43.72 8.18
CA THR A 104 -15.82 -45.00 8.74
C THR A 104 -16.84 -46.11 8.43
N GLY A 105 -16.41 -47.11 7.65
CA GLY A 105 -16.68 -48.55 7.85
C GLY A 105 -18.00 -49.19 7.38
N VAL A 106 -17.90 -50.20 6.48
CA VAL A 106 -18.50 -51.55 6.64
C VAL A 106 -17.63 -52.59 5.87
N ASP A 107 -17.36 -53.71 6.55
CA ASP A 107 -16.61 -54.91 6.18
C ASP A 107 -17.10 -55.67 4.93
N THR A 108 -16.16 -56.27 4.17
CA THR A 108 -16.29 -57.65 3.64
C THR A 108 -14.91 -58.26 3.35
N SER A 109 -14.62 -59.32 4.10
CA SER A 109 -13.65 -60.43 4.03
C SER A 109 -12.71 -60.62 2.81
N PHE A 110 -11.41 -60.72 3.14
CA PHE A 110 -10.34 -61.62 2.65
C PHE A 110 -10.35 -62.11 1.18
N ARG A 111 -9.49 -61.49 0.35
CA ARG A 111 -8.58 -62.20 -0.56
C ARG A 111 -7.24 -61.46 -0.70
N THR A 112 -6.17 -62.14 -0.30
CA THR A 112 -4.78 -61.76 -0.55
C THR A 112 -4.55 -61.66 -2.06
N SER A 113 -4.29 -60.44 -2.53
CA SER A 113 -3.71 -60.17 -3.85
C SER A 113 -3.00 -58.82 -3.73
N ARG A 114 -1.70 -58.81 -4.04
CA ARG A 114 -0.82 -57.63 -4.04
C ARG A 114 -1.54 -56.45 -4.73
N ARG A 115 -1.99 -55.46 -3.97
CA ARG A 115 -2.52 -54.21 -4.52
C ARG A 115 -1.35 -53.28 -4.77
N LEU A 116 -1.14 -52.95 -6.04
CA LEU A 116 -0.33 -51.82 -6.46
C LEU A 116 -0.88 -50.56 -5.79
N ASN A 117 -0.01 -49.75 -5.18
CA ASN A 117 -0.32 -48.41 -4.68
C ASN A 117 -0.55 -47.45 -5.87
N TYR A 118 -1.57 -47.73 -6.67
CA TYR A 118 -2.08 -46.78 -7.64
C TYR A 118 -3.33 -46.12 -7.04
N VAL A 119 -3.14 -44.90 -6.55
CA VAL A 119 -4.26 -43.99 -6.27
C VAL A 119 -4.67 -43.45 -7.64
N ALA A 120 -5.83 -43.87 -8.14
CA ALA A 120 -6.44 -43.21 -9.27
C ALA A 120 -6.66 -41.75 -8.86
N ASP A 121 -6.15 -40.83 -9.68
CA ASP A 121 -6.34 -39.39 -9.52
C ASP A 121 -7.84 -39.13 -9.47
N SER A 122 -8.38 -39.00 -8.25
CA SER A 122 -9.76 -38.63 -8.08
C SER A 122 -9.84 -37.17 -8.49
N ASP A 123 -10.58 -36.93 -9.56
CA ASP A 123 -10.86 -35.66 -10.23
C ASP A 123 -11.60 -34.63 -9.33
N SER A 124 -11.42 -34.72 -8.01
CA SER A 124 -11.53 -33.60 -7.11
C SER A 124 -10.36 -32.65 -7.37
N VAL A 125 -10.46 -31.94 -8.50
CA VAL A 125 -9.94 -30.59 -8.63
C VAL A 125 -10.48 -29.85 -7.41
N SER A 126 -9.64 -29.77 -6.37
CA SER A 126 -9.75 -28.74 -5.36
C SER A 126 -9.93 -27.48 -6.19
N LYS A 127 -11.12 -26.87 -6.11
CA LYS A 127 -11.36 -25.55 -6.70
C LYS A 127 -10.29 -24.67 -6.08
N GLU A 128 -9.16 -24.54 -6.76
CA GLU A 128 -8.12 -23.61 -6.39
C GLU A 128 -8.86 -22.30 -6.26
N ASN A 129 -8.87 -21.75 -5.05
CA ASN A 129 -9.49 -20.48 -4.81
C ASN A 129 -8.89 -19.51 -5.84
N PRO A 130 -9.64 -19.06 -6.86
CA PRO A 130 -9.07 -18.29 -7.97
C PRO A 130 -8.51 -16.94 -7.49
N GLU A 131 -8.83 -16.56 -6.24
CA GLU A 131 -8.29 -15.40 -5.55
C GLU A 131 -6.84 -15.57 -5.07
N ARG A 132 -6.33 -16.81 -4.88
CA ARG A 132 -4.95 -17.05 -4.42
C ARG A 132 -3.91 -16.60 -5.45
N TYR A 133 -4.28 -16.61 -6.73
CA TYR A 133 -3.46 -16.11 -7.83
C TYR A 133 -3.75 -14.64 -8.18
N LYS A 134 -4.81 -14.02 -7.63
CA LYS A 134 -5.04 -12.58 -7.80
C LYS A 134 -4.07 -11.74 -6.96
N SER A 135 -3.58 -12.25 -5.83
CA SER A 135 -2.65 -11.50 -4.96
C SER A 135 -1.19 -11.54 -5.43
N ASN A 136 -0.83 -12.49 -6.30
CA ASN A 136 0.55 -12.68 -6.78
C ASN A 136 0.73 -12.23 -8.23
N LYS A 137 -0.05 -11.25 -8.69
CA LYS A 137 0.28 -10.59 -9.96
C LYS A 137 1.54 -9.76 -9.75
N PRO A 138 2.60 -9.96 -10.55
CA PRO A 138 3.80 -9.15 -10.42
C PRO A 138 3.42 -7.69 -10.62
N LYS A 139 3.76 -6.84 -9.64
CA LYS A 139 3.55 -5.40 -9.76
C LYS A 139 4.49 -4.87 -10.83
N ILE A 140 3.96 -4.05 -11.74
CA ILE A 140 4.78 -3.32 -12.70
C ILE A 140 5.57 -2.28 -11.90
N PHE A 141 6.89 -2.35 -11.98
CA PHE A 141 7.76 -1.40 -11.31
C PHE A 141 7.41 0.03 -11.72
N GLY A 142 7.30 0.93 -10.75
CA GLY A 142 6.99 2.35 -10.99
C GLY A 142 5.52 2.67 -11.31
N ALA A 143 4.63 1.69 -11.50
CA ALA A 143 3.21 1.96 -11.76
C ALA A 143 2.53 2.73 -10.62
N ASP A 144 3.01 2.53 -9.38
CA ASP A 144 2.52 3.23 -8.20
C ASP A 144 2.83 4.75 -8.22
N LEU A 145 3.82 5.19 -9.01
CA LEU A 145 4.14 6.62 -9.18
C LEU A 145 3.02 7.36 -9.93
N PHE A 146 2.36 6.68 -10.86
CA PHE A 146 1.32 7.25 -11.73
C PHE A 146 -0.10 7.01 -11.22
N SER A 147 -0.28 6.22 -10.16
CA SER A 147 -1.58 5.98 -9.52
C SER A 147 -1.86 6.95 -8.37
N ASN A 148 -0.82 7.58 -7.81
CA ASN A 148 -0.94 8.49 -6.68
C ASN A 148 -1.43 9.88 -7.10
N LYS A 149 -2.63 10.27 -6.64
CA LYS A 149 -3.26 11.57 -6.95
C LYS A 149 -2.51 12.78 -6.37
N ASN A 150 -1.64 12.57 -5.38
CA ASN A 150 -0.90 13.64 -4.71
C ASN A 150 0.46 13.92 -5.37
N LEU A 151 0.96 13.03 -6.23
CA LEU A 151 2.16 13.26 -7.01
C LEU A 151 1.81 14.10 -8.24
N LYS A 152 2.46 15.27 -8.36
CA LYS A 152 2.33 16.16 -9.51
C LYS A 152 3.66 16.19 -10.25
N PHE A 153 3.64 15.84 -11.53
CA PHE A 153 4.82 15.85 -12.38
C PHE A 153 4.94 17.19 -13.10
N GLU A 154 5.02 18.29 -12.34
CA GLU A 154 5.16 19.62 -12.93
C GLU A 154 6.57 19.78 -13.54
N PRO A 155 6.69 20.28 -14.78
CA PRO A 155 7.99 20.50 -15.40
C PRO A 155 8.74 21.61 -14.67
N ASN A 156 10.05 21.45 -14.52
CA ASN A 156 10.89 22.52 -13.99
C ASN A 156 11.10 23.60 -15.05
N LEU A 157 10.45 24.75 -14.88
CA LEU A 157 10.56 25.90 -15.78
C LEU A 157 11.76 26.81 -15.47
N LYS A 158 12.49 26.58 -14.38
CA LYS A 158 13.69 27.33 -14.00
C LYS A 158 14.92 26.73 -14.69
N ILE A 159 14.91 26.75 -16.02
CA ILE A 159 16.03 26.25 -16.84
C ILE A 159 16.56 27.36 -17.74
N ALA A 160 17.81 27.21 -18.18
CA ALA A 160 18.37 28.07 -19.22
C ALA A 160 17.53 27.95 -20.50
N THR A 161 17.49 29.03 -21.30
CA THR A 161 16.76 29.05 -22.58
C THR A 161 17.30 27.94 -23.49
N PRO A 162 16.48 26.94 -23.86
CA PRO A 162 16.94 25.87 -24.73
C PRO A 162 17.20 26.39 -26.14
N ILE A 163 18.39 26.12 -26.67
CA ILE A 163 18.82 26.60 -28.00
C ILE A 163 17.90 26.06 -29.11
N ASN A 164 17.40 24.83 -28.93
CA ASN A 164 16.51 24.13 -29.85
C ASN A 164 15.02 24.41 -29.61
N TYR A 165 14.66 25.31 -28.68
CA TYR A 165 13.26 25.69 -28.51
C TYR A 165 12.75 26.41 -29.76
N ILE A 166 11.62 25.95 -30.27
CA ILE A 166 10.97 26.53 -31.46
C ILE A 166 9.94 27.55 -30.97
N LEU A 167 10.17 28.81 -31.33
CA LEU A 167 9.26 29.91 -31.01
C LEU A 167 7.92 29.71 -31.72
N GLY A 168 6.85 30.06 -31.03
CA GLY A 168 5.52 30.15 -31.60
C GLY A 168 4.67 31.25 -30.97
N PRO A 169 3.40 31.34 -31.39
CA PRO A 169 2.46 32.30 -30.83
C PRO A 169 2.36 32.23 -29.31
N ASP A 170 2.15 33.38 -28.67
CA ASP A 170 2.03 33.56 -27.21
C ASP A 170 3.32 33.29 -26.43
N ASP A 171 4.43 32.98 -27.10
CA ASP A 171 5.75 33.01 -26.47
C ASP A 171 6.20 34.45 -26.25
N GLN A 172 7.04 34.65 -25.23
CA GLN A 172 7.66 35.92 -24.95
C GLN A 172 9.17 35.82 -25.16
N VAL A 173 9.73 36.82 -25.82
CA VAL A 173 11.16 36.93 -26.11
C VAL A 173 11.71 38.17 -25.44
N TYR A 174 12.75 37.97 -24.64
CA TYR A 174 13.57 39.04 -24.11
C TYR A 174 14.73 39.30 -25.05
N ILE A 175 14.90 40.54 -25.46
CA ILE A 175 16.01 40.98 -26.30
C ILE A 175 16.80 42.01 -25.50
N ASN A 176 18.06 41.68 -25.20
CA ASN A 176 18.96 42.55 -24.48
C ASN A 176 20.14 42.94 -25.37
N VAL A 177 20.21 44.22 -25.71
CA VAL A 177 21.29 44.82 -26.49
C VAL A 177 22.18 45.59 -25.54
N TYR A 178 23.49 45.33 -25.58
CA TYR A 178 24.47 45.93 -24.67
C TYR A 178 25.79 46.25 -25.37
N GLY A 179 26.58 47.15 -24.80
CA GLY A 179 27.82 47.66 -25.38
C GLY A 179 27.68 49.13 -25.80
N LYS A 180 28.06 49.45 -27.05
CA LYS A 180 27.92 50.83 -27.58
C LYS A 180 26.47 51.28 -27.76
N SER A 181 25.56 50.34 -27.96
CA SER A 181 24.12 50.57 -27.98
C SER A 181 23.49 49.80 -26.83
N VAL A 182 22.50 50.39 -26.18
CA VAL A 182 21.78 49.76 -25.05
C VAL A 182 20.30 49.79 -25.34
N ALA A 183 19.67 48.62 -25.28
CA ALA A 183 18.23 48.49 -25.38
C ALA A 183 17.78 47.19 -24.70
N ASN A 184 16.62 47.24 -24.05
CA ASN A 184 16.01 46.06 -23.47
C ASN A 184 14.54 46.01 -23.85
N TRP A 185 14.12 44.89 -24.44
CA TRP A 185 12.75 44.69 -24.84
C TRP A 185 12.22 43.35 -24.33
N LYS A 186 10.96 43.39 -23.90
CA LYS A 186 10.15 42.21 -23.59
C LYS A 186 9.01 42.19 -24.60
N LEU A 187 9.13 41.31 -25.59
CA LEU A 187 8.22 41.28 -26.74
C LEU A 187 7.45 39.97 -26.75
N GLU A 188 6.16 40.05 -26.99
CA GLU A 188 5.29 38.89 -27.17
C GLU A 188 5.20 38.54 -28.66
N VAL A 189 5.22 37.24 -28.96
CA VAL A 189 5.03 36.72 -30.32
C VAL A 189 3.54 36.73 -30.62
N SER A 190 3.16 37.49 -31.64
CA SER A 190 1.77 37.61 -32.09
C SER A 190 1.22 36.26 -32.59
N PRO A 191 -0.12 36.12 -32.70
CA PRO A 191 -0.75 34.96 -33.34
C PRO A 191 -0.25 34.67 -34.76
N ASP A 192 0.13 35.73 -35.50
CA ASP A 192 0.74 35.63 -36.84
C ASP A 192 2.22 35.20 -36.81
N GLY A 193 2.80 35.02 -35.62
CA GLY A 193 4.16 34.56 -35.43
C GLY A 193 5.23 35.64 -35.50
N ASN A 194 4.86 36.90 -35.27
CA ASN A 194 5.75 38.05 -35.40
C ASN A 194 6.02 38.71 -34.06
N ILE A 195 7.18 39.35 -33.92
CA ILE A 195 7.48 40.30 -32.84
C ILE A 195 7.60 41.71 -33.42
N ASN A 196 7.14 42.71 -32.69
CA ASN A 196 7.30 44.11 -33.05
C ASN A 196 8.38 44.75 -32.18
N ILE A 197 9.54 45.03 -32.76
CA ILE A 197 10.66 45.65 -32.05
C ILE A 197 10.55 47.18 -32.23
N PRO A 198 10.38 47.97 -31.14
CA PRO A 198 10.28 49.42 -31.24
C PRO A 198 11.48 50.04 -31.96
N GLY A 199 11.23 50.88 -32.98
CA GLY A 199 12.27 51.54 -33.77
C GLY A 199 12.95 50.67 -34.83
N VAL A 200 12.62 49.38 -34.92
CA VAL A 200 13.22 48.41 -35.88
C VAL A 200 12.15 47.82 -36.79
N GLY A 201 10.94 47.62 -36.26
CA GLY A 201 9.78 47.11 -36.97
C GLY A 201 9.46 45.64 -36.68
N ILE A 202 8.69 45.04 -37.58
CA ILE A 202 8.12 43.70 -37.42
C ILE A 202 9.14 42.64 -37.89
N VAL A 203 9.32 41.58 -37.10
CA VAL A 203 10.21 40.45 -37.40
C VAL A 203 9.45 39.14 -37.21
N HIS A 204 9.45 38.29 -38.24
CA HIS A 204 8.84 36.96 -38.17
C HIS A 204 9.77 35.98 -37.44
N VAL A 205 9.27 35.36 -36.36
CA VAL A 205 10.05 34.48 -35.49
C VAL A 205 9.41 33.11 -35.26
N ALA A 206 8.12 32.94 -35.54
CA ALA A 206 7.47 31.64 -35.37
C ALA A 206 8.10 30.56 -36.26
N GLY A 207 8.15 29.34 -35.73
CA GLY A 207 8.75 28.19 -36.41
C GLY A 207 10.28 28.22 -36.46
N LYS A 208 10.93 29.28 -35.95
CA LYS A 208 12.39 29.36 -35.85
C LYS A 208 12.83 28.91 -34.46
N THR A 209 14.02 28.30 -34.39
CA THR A 209 14.69 28.09 -33.10
C THR A 209 15.14 29.42 -32.50
N ILE A 210 15.42 29.46 -31.20
CA ILE A 210 15.98 30.65 -30.53
C ILE A 210 17.22 31.17 -31.25
N GLU A 211 18.10 30.28 -31.68
CA GLU A 211 19.30 30.64 -32.44
C GLU A 211 18.97 31.28 -33.80
N GLN A 212 18.09 30.65 -34.58
CA GLN A 212 17.67 31.15 -35.90
C GLN A 212 16.93 32.49 -35.82
N ALA A 213 16.04 32.62 -34.83
CA ALA A 213 15.36 33.87 -34.53
C ALA A 213 16.39 34.93 -34.13
N GLY A 214 17.39 34.57 -33.34
CA GLY A 214 18.43 35.49 -32.93
C GLY A 214 19.30 36.00 -34.07
N LEU A 215 19.65 35.16 -35.03
CA LEU A 215 20.32 35.60 -36.26
C LEU A 215 19.46 36.58 -37.05
N THR A 216 18.15 36.29 -37.18
CA THR A 216 17.20 37.15 -37.90
C THR A 216 17.06 38.51 -37.21
N ILE A 217 16.93 38.53 -35.89
CA ILE A 217 16.82 39.74 -35.06
C ILE A 217 18.12 40.56 -35.14
N LYS A 218 19.29 39.92 -35.00
CA LYS A 218 20.60 40.58 -35.14
C LYS A 218 20.77 41.25 -36.50
N SER A 219 20.36 40.57 -37.58
CA SER A 219 20.37 41.13 -38.94
C SER A 219 19.47 42.36 -39.04
N LYS A 220 18.23 42.28 -38.55
CA LYS A 220 17.28 43.42 -38.57
C LYS A 220 17.74 44.60 -37.72
N LEU A 221 18.33 44.36 -36.55
CA LEU A 221 18.91 45.39 -35.71
C LEU A 221 20.11 46.07 -36.39
N SER A 222 20.98 45.29 -37.02
CA SER A 222 22.14 45.83 -37.76
C SER A 222 21.74 46.73 -38.92
N THR A 223 20.62 46.46 -39.60
CA THR A 223 20.10 47.32 -40.67
C THR A 223 19.48 48.62 -40.12
N ASN A 224 19.02 48.62 -38.86
CA ASN A 224 18.37 49.76 -38.20
C ASN A 224 19.32 50.53 -37.27
N ASN A 225 20.56 50.79 -37.72
CA ASN A 225 21.55 51.63 -37.04
C ASN A 225 22.10 51.12 -35.68
N TYR A 226 21.80 49.88 -35.27
CA TYR A 226 22.49 49.29 -34.12
C TYR A 226 23.87 48.79 -34.54
N ALA A 227 24.91 49.12 -33.77
CA ALA A 227 26.30 48.79 -34.07
C ALA A 227 26.66 47.31 -33.77
N ILE A 228 25.80 46.37 -34.18
CA ILE A 228 25.94 44.93 -33.91
C ILE A 228 27.25 44.40 -34.49
N GLY A 229 28.05 43.72 -33.67
CA GLY A 229 29.37 43.23 -34.08
C GLY A 229 30.48 44.30 -34.13
N ARG A 230 30.18 45.57 -33.84
CA ARG A 230 31.15 46.69 -33.76
C ARG A 230 31.29 47.25 -32.34
N GLY A 231 31.22 46.36 -31.34
CA GLY A 231 31.21 46.71 -29.91
C GLY A 231 29.82 46.75 -29.28
N THR A 232 28.79 46.31 -30.01
CA THR A 232 27.46 46.02 -29.47
C THR A 232 27.15 44.53 -29.64
N SER A 233 26.65 43.91 -28.58
CA SER A 233 26.21 42.51 -28.53
C SER A 233 24.72 42.43 -28.26
N VAL A 234 24.11 41.32 -28.69
CA VAL A 234 22.68 41.04 -28.50
C VAL A 234 22.53 39.67 -27.90
N GLU A 235 21.87 39.63 -26.74
CA GLU A 235 21.45 38.43 -26.04
C GLU A 235 19.93 38.27 -26.18
N ILE A 236 19.49 37.03 -26.42
CA ILE A 236 18.09 36.71 -26.60
C ILE A 236 17.75 35.55 -25.70
N SER A 237 16.75 35.75 -24.84
CA SER A 237 16.28 34.73 -23.91
C SER A 237 14.77 34.57 -23.99
N LEU A 238 14.32 33.38 -23.64
CA LEU A 238 12.91 33.04 -23.62
C LEU A 238 12.30 33.49 -22.29
N GLY A 239 11.14 34.14 -22.37
CA GLY A 239 10.35 34.55 -21.23
C GLY A 239 9.25 33.55 -20.92
N ASN A 240 8.03 34.05 -20.80
CA ASN A 240 6.85 33.19 -20.73
C ASN A 240 6.77 32.33 -22.00
N ILE A 241 6.49 31.05 -21.81
CA ILE A 241 6.27 30.09 -22.89
C ILE A 241 4.80 29.76 -23.01
N ARG A 242 4.36 29.49 -24.22
CA ARG A 242 3.00 29.05 -24.49
C ARG A 242 2.71 27.70 -23.86
N SER A 243 1.45 27.47 -23.56
CA SER A 243 0.94 26.15 -23.19
C SER A 243 0.50 25.38 -24.42
N ILE A 244 0.82 24.09 -24.46
CA ILE A 244 0.36 23.14 -25.47
C ILE A 244 -0.72 22.24 -24.87
N LYS A 245 -1.66 21.83 -25.71
CA LYS A 245 -2.66 20.83 -25.37
C LYS A 245 -2.24 19.50 -25.98
N VAL A 246 -2.06 18.49 -25.14
CA VAL A 246 -1.77 17.11 -25.55
C VAL A 246 -2.93 16.21 -25.18
N ILE A 247 -3.20 15.20 -26.00
CA ILE A 247 -4.25 14.21 -25.75
C ILE A 247 -3.59 12.90 -25.40
N ILE A 248 -3.89 12.36 -24.22
CA ILE A 248 -3.37 11.10 -23.72
C ILE A 248 -4.49 10.06 -23.76
N ALA A 249 -4.23 8.93 -24.39
CA ALA A 249 -5.16 7.81 -24.53
C ALA A 249 -4.42 6.47 -24.47
N GLY A 250 -5.17 5.38 -24.31
CA GLY A 250 -4.64 4.01 -24.23
C GLY A 250 -4.62 3.44 -22.80
N GLN A 251 -3.62 2.61 -22.49
CA GLN A 251 -3.47 1.96 -21.19
C GLN A 251 -2.84 2.91 -20.16
N VAL A 252 -3.56 3.97 -19.80
CA VAL A 252 -3.15 4.97 -18.81
C VAL A 252 -4.21 5.07 -17.71
N THR A 253 -3.78 5.43 -16.49
CA THR A 253 -4.70 5.54 -15.35
C THR A 253 -5.78 6.61 -15.57
N ARG A 254 -5.43 7.69 -16.28
CA ARG A 254 -6.27 8.87 -16.48
C ARG A 254 -6.14 9.37 -17.92
N PRO A 255 -6.91 8.84 -18.87
CA PRO A 255 -6.93 9.39 -20.22
C PRO A 255 -7.60 10.77 -20.22
N GLY A 256 -7.22 11.63 -21.16
CA GLY A 256 -7.79 12.97 -21.26
C GLY A 256 -6.91 13.96 -22.02
N SER A 257 -7.39 15.20 -22.08
CA SER A 257 -6.61 16.33 -22.59
C SER A 257 -5.87 17.02 -21.45
N TYR A 258 -4.58 17.25 -21.63
CA TYR A 258 -3.70 17.88 -20.67
C TYR A 258 -3.14 19.16 -21.26
N THR A 259 -3.14 20.23 -20.47
CA THR A 259 -2.49 21.49 -20.80
C THR A 259 -1.14 21.52 -20.09
N LEU A 260 -0.07 21.54 -20.87
CA LEU A 260 1.29 21.50 -20.38
C LEU A 260 2.08 22.68 -20.96
N PRO A 261 3.09 23.22 -20.24
CA PRO A 261 4.04 24.14 -20.84
C PRO A 261 4.75 23.51 -22.04
N SER A 262 5.13 24.30 -23.04
CA SER A 262 5.80 23.79 -24.26
C SER A 262 7.14 23.09 -24.02
N LEU A 263 7.74 23.29 -22.84
CA LEU A 263 8.97 22.61 -22.40
C LEU A 263 8.71 21.33 -21.59
N ALA A 264 7.44 20.94 -21.42
CA ALA A 264 7.10 19.71 -20.73
C ALA A 264 7.52 18.48 -21.54
N THR A 265 7.86 17.41 -20.83
CA THR A 265 8.18 16.11 -21.40
C THR A 265 6.99 15.16 -21.29
N VAL A 266 7.06 14.01 -21.97
CA VAL A 266 6.05 12.95 -21.86
C VAL A 266 5.87 12.46 -20.42
N PHE A 267 6.90 12.57 -19.58
CA PHE A 267 6.83 12.18 -18.17
C PHE A 267 5.95 13.11 -17.31
N ASN A 268 5.70 14.34 -17.77
CA ASN A 268 4.92 15.33 -17.05
C ASN A 268 3.40 15.19 -17.26
N ALA A 269 2.99 14.27 -18.15
CA ALA A 269 1.65 14.16 -18.71
C ALA A 269 0.88 12.97 -18.12
#